data_AF-A0A8H6KPK0-F1
#
_entry.id   AF-A0A8H6KPK0-F1
#
_cell.length_a   1.000
_cell.length_b   1.000
_cell.length_c   1.000
_cell.angle_alpha   90.00
_cell.angle_beta   90.00
_cell.angle_gamma   90.00
#
_symmetry.space_group_name_H-M   'P 1'
#
loop_
_entity.id
_entity.type
_entity.pdbx_description
1 polymer ?
#
loop_
_entity_poly.entity_id
_entity_poly.type
_entity_poly.pdbx_seq_one_letter_code
_entity_poly.pdbx_strand_id
1 'polypeptide(L)'
;MKFNLVAVLLSTTATLAHGSSVQAREALPAELAGRACTYNGCQCVSGLSQGVYCGNCVVGAGTYAVKTKRVRTHAFECNSSGGCCSYGVASDCGTSRARCKEGSPV
;
A
#
# COMPACT_ATOMS: atom_id res chain seq x y z
N MET A 1 -30.73 -71.31 -4.91
CA MET A 1 -29.30 -70.93 -4.81
C MET A 1 -29.13 -69.71 -5.72
N LYS A 2 -29.07 -68.45 -5.31
CA LYS A 2 -28.35 -67.74 -4.22
C LYS A 2 -26.84 -67.78 -4.40
N PHE A 3 -26.32 -66.88 -5.23
CA PHE A 3 -24.99 -66.27 -5.04
C PHE A 3 -25.08 -64.79 -5.44
N ASN A 4 -25.06 -63.95 -4.41
CA ASN A 4 -25.02 -62.50 -4.52
C ASN A 4 -23.65 -62.06 -5.05
N LEU A 5 -23.69 -61.12 -5.98
CA LEU A 5 -22.56 -60.42 -6.55
C LEU A 5 -21.69 -59.80 -5.44
N VAL A 6 -20.50 -60.34 -5.20
CA VAL A 6 -19.51 -59.73 -4.30
C VAL A 6 -18.87 -58.56 -5.04
N ALA A 7 -19.12 -57.35 -4.53
CA ALA A 7 -18.46 -56.13 -4.97
C ALA A 7 -16.96 -56.18 -4.61
N VAL A 8 -16.09 -56.17 -5.61
CA VAL A 8 -14.66 -55.89 -5.43
C VAL A 8 -14.39 -54.55 -6.12
N LEU A 9 -14.51 -53.47 -5.35
CA LEU A 9 -14.05 -52.14 -5.75
C LEU A 9 -12.52 -52.12 -5.71
N LEU A 10 -11.88 -52.31 -6.87
CA LEU A 10 -10.45 -52.03 -7.04
C LEU A 10 -10.24 -50.51 -6.87
N SER A 11 -9.76 -50.12 -5.70
CA SER A 11 -9.40 -48.73 -5.40
C SER A 11 -8.00 -48.46 -5.95
N THR A 12 -7.93 -47.98 -7.20
CA THR A 12 -6.68 -47.48 -7.79
C THR A 12 -6.32 -46.14 -7.17
N THR A 13 -5.45 -46.15 -6.17
CA THR A 13 -4.85 -44.94 -5.60
C THR A 13 -3.76 -44.44 -6.55
N ALA A 14 -4.14 -43.64 -7.55
CA ALA A 14 -3.19 -42.90 -8.36
C ALA A 14 -2.55 -41.80 -7.49
N THR A 15 -1.28 -41.99 -7.12
CA THR A 15 -0.47 -41.01 -6.40
C THR A 15 -0.21 -39.82 -7.33
N LEU A 16 -0.82 -38.66 -7.03
CA LEU A 16 -0.49 -37.40 -7.68
C LEU A 16 0.87 -36.92 -7.15
N ALA A 17 1.91 -37.09 -7.97
CA ALA A 17 3.19 -36.44 -7.75
C ALA A 17 2.99 -34.92 -7.81
N HIS A 18 3.06 -34.24 -6.66
CA HIS A 18 3.13 -32.78 -6.61
C HIS A 18 4.53 -32.37 -7.08
N GLY A 19 4.67 -32.15 -8.39
CA GLY A 19 5.82 -31.46 -8.95
C GLY A 19 5.90 -30.07 -8.32
N SER A 20 6.84 -29.89 -7.39
CA SER A 20 7.18 -28.58 -6.85
C SER A 20 7.91 -27.79 -7.93
N SER A 21 7.16 -27.07 -8.75
CA SER A 21 7.75 -26.04 -9.61
C SER A 21 8.11 -24.87 -8.70
N VAL A 22 9.34 -24.87 -8.18
CA VAL A 22 9.96 -23.65 -7.64
C VAL A 22 10.06 -22.68 -8.82
N GLN A 23 9.07 -21.80 -8.97
CA GLN A 23 9.13 -20.72 -9.95
C GLN A 23 10.41 -19.92 -9.67
N ALA A 24 11.27 -19.83 -10.67
CA ALA A 24 12.39 -18.91 -10.63
C ALA A 24 11.84 -17.52 -10.29
N ARG A 25 12.35 -16.90 -9.22
CA ARG A 25 12.04 -15.50 -8.90
C ARG A 25 12.52 -14.67 -10.07
N GLU A 26 11.59 -14.21 -10.90
CA GLU A 26 11.88 -13.22 -11.93
C GLU A 26 12.62 -12.07 -11.25
N ALA A 27 13.83 -11.78 -11.72
CA ALA A 27 14.60 -10.65 -11.23
C ALA A 27 13.76 -9.39 -11.50
N LEU A 28 13.33 -8.74 -10.42
CA LEU A 28 12.61 -7.47 -10.50
C LEU A 28 13.44 -6.53 -11.37
N PRO A 29 12.85 -5.86 -12.38
CA PRO A 29 13.60 -4.97 -13.27
C PRO A 29 14.37 -3.94 -12.43
N ALA A 30 15.65 -3.77 -12.76
CA ALA A 30 16.65 -3.06 -11.96
C ALA A 30 16.44 -1.54 -11.82
N GLU A 31 15.30 -0.99 -12.20
CA GLU A 31 14.91 0.37 -11.84
C GLU A 31 13.40 0.46 -11.64
N LEU A 32 12.93 0.02 -10.47
CA LEU A 32 11.78 0.65 -9.85
C LEU A 32 12.25 2.04 -9.40
N ALA A 33 12.36 2.98 -10.35
CA ALA A 33 12.67 4.37 -10.05
C ALA A 33 11.49 4.94 -9.26
N GLY A 34 11.49 4.68 -7.95
CA GLY A 34 10.53 5.24 -7.01
C GLY A 34 10.53 6.74 -7.28
N ARG A 35 9.34 7.32 -7.47
CA ARG A 35 9.22 8.77 -7.67
C ARG A 35 10.02 9.43 -6.55
N ALA A 36 11.17 10.01 -6.88
CA ALA A 36 12.08 10.53 -5.88
C ALA A 36 11.39 11.72 -5.20
N CYS A 37 10.83 11.49 -4.03
CA CYS A 37 10.34 12.55 -3.19
C CYS A 37 11.54 13.26 -2.55
N THR A 38 11.43 14.57 -2.36
CA THR A 38 12.49 15.36 -1.74
C THR A 38 12.35 15.34 -0.23
N TYR A 39 13.34 14.81 0.48
CA TYR A 39 13.43 14.92 1.93
C TYR A 39 13.86 16.35 2.32
N ASN A 40 12.87 17.21 2.55
CA ASN A 40 13.06 18.64 2.88
C ASN A 40 12.97 18.94 4.39
N GLY A 41 13.04 17.90 5.23
CA GLY A 41 12.84 18.01 6.68
C GLY A 41 11.38 18.25 7.08
N CYS A 42 10.42 17.88 6.24
CA CYS A 42 9.01 17.91 6.64
C CYS A 42 8.75 16.87 7.74
N GLN A 43 7.70 17.11 8.54
CA GLN A 43 7.24 16.17 9.56
C GLN A 43 5.73 16.04 9.49
N CYS A 44 5.23 14.82 9.52
CA CYS A 44 3.81 14.51 9.65
C CYS A 44 3.41 14.26 11.11
N VAL A 45 2.12 14.22 11.37
CA VAL A 45 1.59 13.69 12.63
C VAL A 45 2.02 12.23 12.76
N SER A 46 2.64 11.87 13.88
CA SER A 46 2.99 10.48 14.17
C SER A 46 1.73 9.66 14.43
N GLY A 47 1.74 8.39 14.03
CA GLY A 47 0.59 7.50 14.13
C GLY A 47 -0.38 7.59 12.95
N LEU A 48 -0.13 8.47 11.97
CA LEU A 48 -0.92 8.48 10.74
C LEU A 48 -0.75 7.18 9.95
N SER A 49 -1.83 6.81 9.26
CA SER A 49 -1.78 5.81 8.21
C SER A 49 -0.71 6.20 7.18
N GLN A 50 0.20 5.29 6.84
CA GLN A 50 1.20 5.58 5.82
C GLN A 50 0.52 5.88 4.47
N GLY A 51 1.00 6.92 3.79
CA GLY A 51 0.55 7.26 2.44
C GLY A 51 0.71 8.73 2.09
N VAL A 52 0.07 9.11 0.98
CA VAL A 52 0.12 10.47 0.45
C VAL A 52 -0.90 11.38 1.13
N TYR A 53 -0.44 12.53 1.57
CA TYR A 53 -1.25 13.61 2.11
C TYR A 53 -0.95 14.92 1.40
N CYS A 54 -1.98 15.64 0.96
CA CYS A 54 -1.84 17.03 0.57
C CYS A 54 -1.55 17.91 1.78
N GLY A 55 -0.82 19.01 1.58
CA GLY A 55 -0.54 19.98 2.63
C GLY A 55 -1.76 20.73 3.17
N ASN A 56 -2.95 20.56 2.58
CA ASN A 56 -4.22 21.03 3.13
C ASN A 56 -5.06 19.96 3.83
N CYS A 57 -4.54 18.74 4.04
CA CYS A 57 -5.22 17.70 4.79
C CYS A 57 -5.20 17.97 6.29
N VAL A 58 -6.36 17.90 6.94
CA VAL A 58 -6.56 17.99 8.38
C VAL A 58 -7.04 16.65 8.92
N VAL A 59 -6.36 16.14 9.94
CA VAL A 59 -6.55 14.78 10.51
C VAL A 59 -7.24 14.77 11.88
N GLY A 60 -7.56 15.94 12.42
CA GLY A 60 -8.36 16.07 13.65
C GLY A 60 -8.23 17.45 14.29
N ALA A 61 -9.32 17.99 14.83
CA ALA A 61 -9.35 19.27 15.59
C ALA A 61 -8.51 20.42 14.99
N GLY A 62 -8.45 20.55 13.65
CA GLY A 62 -7.66 21.58 12.97
C GLY A 62 -6.16 21.26 12.78
N THR A 63 -5.70 20.08 13.21
CA THR A 63 -4.33 19.61 13.04
C THR A 63 -4.09 19.16 11.61
N TYR A 64 -3.16 19.81 10.92
CA TYR A 64 -2.72 19.39 9.59
C TYR A 64 -1.90 18.09 9.66
N ALA A 65 -2.10 17.23 8.65
CA ALA A 65 -1.35 15.98 8.53
C ALA A 65 0.17 16.22 8.49
N VAL A 66 0.60 17.24 7.75
CA VAL A 66 1.99 17.72 7.70
C VAL A 66 2.12 18.92 8.61
N LYS A 67 2.93 18.82 9.67
CA LYS A 67 3.11 19.86 10.69
C LYS A 67 4.28 20.79 10.39
N THR A 68 5.34 20.26 9.79
CA THR A 68 6.60 20.99 9.53
C THR A 68 6.87 21.08 8.04
N LYS A 69 7.32 22.24 7.54
CA LYS A 69 7.54 22.53 6.10
C LYS A 69 6.33 22.22 5.21
N ARG A 70 5.12 22.35 5.78
CA ARG A 70 3.84 22.20 5.08
C ARG A 70 3.68 23.28 4.02
N VAL A 71 3.31 22.88 2.81
CA VAL A 71 2.87 23.79 1.75
C VAL A 71 1.52 23.31 1.24
N ARG A 72 0.52 24.19 1.24
CA ARG A 72 -0.89 23.85 0.99
C ARG A 72 -1.10 23.03 -0.30
N THR A 73 -0.37 23.38 -1.36
CA THR A 73 -0.52 22.84 -2.71
C THR A 73 0.42 21.66 -3.00
N HIS A 74 1.18 21.19 -2.01
CA HIS A 74 2.12 20.09 -2.18
C HIS A 74 1.53 18.76 -1.72
N ALA A 75 1.95 17.69 -2.37
CA ALA A 75 1.75 16.32 -1.90
C ALA A 75 2.98 15.85 -1.10
N PHE A 76 2.74 15.11 -0.02
CA PHE A 76 3.77 14.57 0.87
C PHE A 76 3.52 13.09 1.09
N GLU A 77 4.59 12.29 1.06
CA GLU A 77 4.55 10.91 1.54
C GLU A 77 4.80 10.94 3.06
N CYS A 78 3.79 10.59 3.86
CA CYS A 78 3.93 10.47 5.32
C CYS A 78 4.14 9.01 5.70
N ASN A 79 5.08 8.76 6.61
CA ASN A 79 5.21 7.48 7.29
C ASN A 79 4.58 7.54 8.69
N SER A 80 4.30 6.37 9.28
CA SER A 80 3.65 6.27 10.58
C SER A 80 4.49 6.79 11.76
N SER A 81 5.82 6.90 11.60
CA SER A 81 6.69 7.52 12.61
C SER A 81 6.63 9.05 12.59
N GLY A 82 5.99 9.67 11.59
CA GLY A 82 5.88 11.11 11.42
C GLY A 82 6.98 11.72 10.55
N GLY A 83 7.83 10.91 9.92
CA GLY A 83 8.72 11.37 8.86
C GLY A 83 7.98 11.56 7.54
N CYS A 84 8.50 12.44 6.68
CA CYS A 84 7.99 12.57 5.32
C CYS A 84 9.01 13.06 4.31
N CYS A 85 8.59 12.99 3.05
CA CYS A 85 9.22 13.66 1.92
C CYS A 85 8.15 14.33 1.05
N SER A 86 8.52 15.37 0.30
CA SER A 86 7.60 16.10 -0.58
C SER A 86 7.71 15.61 -2.03
N TYR A 87 6.58 15.34 -2.66
CA TYR A 87 6.48 15.13 -4.10
C TYR A 87 6.37 16.45 -4.89
N GLY A 88 6.38 17.60 -4.21
CA GLY A 88 6.16 18.90 -4.83
C GLY A 88 4.68 19.22 -5.06
N VAL A 89 4.43 20.19 -5.94
CA VAL A 89 3.08 20.67 -6.28
C VAL A 89 2.26 19.55 -6.93
N ALA A 90 1.00 19.42 -6.52
CA ALA A 90 0.03 18.53 -7.16
C ALA A 90 -1.28 19.30 -7.45
N SER A 91 -1.93 18.97 -8.56
CA SER A 91 -3.08 19.73 -9.10
C SER A 91 -4.35 19.67 -8.26
N ASP A 92 -4.50 18.66 -7.42
CA ASP A 92 -5.63 18.51 -6.48
C ASP A 92 -5.33 19.09 -5.10
N CYS A 93 -4.05 19.25 -4.75
CA CYS A 93 -3.66 19.76 -3.44
C CYS A 93 -3.99 21.26 -3.32
N GLY A 94 -4.53 21.64 -2.16
CA GLY A 94 -5.07 22.98 -1.93
C GLY A 94 -6.52 23.17 -2.40
N THR A 95 -7.16 22.12 -2.92
CA THR A 95 -8.59 22.11 -3.26
C THR A 95 -9.38 21.24 -2.29
N SER A 96 -10.71 21.26 -2.38
CA SER A 96 -11.60 20.36 -1.65
C SER A 96 -11.53 18.89 -2.12
N ARG A 97 -10.80 18.60 -3.19
CA ARG A 97 -10.62 17.25 -3.76
C ARG A 97 -9.23 16.66 -3.46
N ALA A 98 -8.49 17.30 -2.54
CA ALA A 98 -7.15 16.89 -2.19
C ALA A 98 -7.11 15.44 -1.67
N ARG A 99 -6.08 14.71 -2.12
CA ARG A 99 -5.80 13.36 -1.65
C ARG A 99 -5.30 13.36 -0.20
N CYS A 100 -6.20 13.04 0.72
CA CYS A 100 -5.92 12.80 2.12
C CYS A 100 -6.10 11.31 2.40
N LYS A 101 -5.01 10.59 2.68
CA LYS A 101 -5.07 9.16 3.02
C LYS A 101 -5.95 8.91 4.26
N GLU A 102 -5.97 9.86 5.17
CA GLU A 102 -6.84 9.96 6.34
C GLU A 102 -7.19 11.44 6.56
N GLY A 103 -8.34 11.71 7.20
CA GLY A 103 -8.83 13.07 7.41
C GLY A 103 -9.43 13.69 6.16
N SER A 104 -9.55 15.02 6.15
CA SER A 104 -10.24 15.76 5.09
C SER A 104 -9.51 17.05 4.72
N PRO A 105 -9.64 17.52 3.47
CA PRO A 105 -9.04 18.78 3.04
C PRO A 105 -9.78 20.00 3.60
N VAL A 106 -9.03 21.10 3.76
CA VAL A 106 -9.53 22.45 4.09
C VAL A 106 -9.18 23.51 3.04
#